data_AF-A0A915ML03-F1
#
_entry.id   AF-A0A915ML03-F1
#
_cell.length_a   1.000
_cell.length_b   1.000
_cell.length_c   1.000
_cell.angle_alpha   90.00
_cell.angle_beta   90.00
_cell.angle_gamma   90.00
#
_symmetry.space_group_name_H-M   'P 1'
#
loop_
_entity.id
_entity.type
_entity.pdbx_description
1 polymer ?
#
loop_
_entity_poly.entity_id
_entity_poly.type
_entity_poly.pdbx_seq_one_letter_code
_entity_poly.pdbx_strand_id
1 'polypeptide(L)'
;MNNPSFEAILADVEGTTTSIDFVKNVLFPFSFEHAGNFIQKLVVEKREPEHQKILDDLIKTSNEYGKESSEILVIQSNDKSETQISKLTSNVLLWIKQDKKYTALKNLQGLIWEDGYKNGLIKAHVYPDVPFAFERLNEAGINIHIFSSGSIK
;
A
#
# COMPACT_ATOMS: atom_id res chain seq x y z
N MET A 1 -4.43 40.93 -13.63
CA MET A 1 -4.75 39.52 -13.37
C MET A 1 -5.21 39.46 -11.92
N ASN A 2 -6.38 38.88 -11.63
CA ASN A 2 -6.82 38.74 -10.24
C ASN A 2 -5.89 37.74 -9.55
N ASN A 3 -5.23 38.16 -8.47
CA ASN A 3 -4.49 37.23 -7.63
C ASN A 3 -5.46 36.15 -7.14
N PRO A 4 -5.07 34.86 -7.15
CA PRO A 4 -5.90 33.81 -6.59
C PRO A 4 -6.15 34.09 -5.11
N SER A 5 -7.35 33.77 -4.62
CA SER A 5 -7.75 34.00 -3.22
C SER A 5 -7.13 33.00 -2.24
N PHE A 6 -6.25 32.12 -2.72
CA PHE A 6 -5.55 31.08 -1.98
C PHE A 6 -4.19 30.79 -2.63
N GLU A 7 -3.24 30.33 -1.82
CA GLU A 7 -1.85 30.05 -2.24
C GLU A 7 -1.60 28.55 -2.48
N ALA A 8 -2.51 27.69 -2.02
CA ALA A 8 -2.41 26.25 -2.14
C ALA A 8 -3.77 25.55 -2.15
N ILE A 9 -3.81 24.35 -2.74
CA ILE A 9 -4.91 23.39 -2.58
C ILE A 9 -4.41 22.10 -1.93
N LEU A 10 -5.31 21.43 -1.21
CA LEU A 10 -5.12 20.09 -0.70
C LEU A 10 -6.13 19.17 -1.39
N ALA A 11 -5.65 18.25 -2.23
CA ALA A 11 -6.48 17.31 -2.97
C ALA A 11 -6.43 15.93 -2.33
N ASP A 12 -7.61 15.32 -2.18
CA ASP A 12 -7.72 13.90 -1.87
C ASP A 12 -7.45 13.05 -3.14
N VAL A 13 -7.23 11.75 -2.95
CA VAL A 13 -6.96 10.79 -4.01
C VAL A 13 -8.22 10.02 -4.38
N GLU A 14 -8.72 9.19 -3.48
CA GLU A 14 -9.80 8.25 -3.74
C GLU A 14 -11.14 8.97 -3.85
N GLY A 15 -11.81 8.86 -5.01
CA GLY A 15 -13.05 9.57 -5.29
C GLY A 15 -12.86 11.05 -5.68
N THR A 16 -11.64 11.58 -5.65
CA THR A 16 -11.33 12.97 -6.03
C THR A 16 -10.47 13.03 -7.30
N THR A 17 -9.22 12.53 -7.25
CA THR A 17 -8.34 12.48 -8.44
C THR A 17 -8.34 11.12 -9.11
N THR A 18 -8.64 10.07 -8.35
CA THR A 18 -8.59 8.67 -8.73
C THR A 18 -9.92 7.99 -8.44
N SER A 19 -10.35 7.05 -9.28
CA SER A 19 -11.59 6.32 -9.07
C SER A 19 -11.54 5.42 -7.83
N ILE A 20 -12.61 5.42 -7.04
CA ILE A 20 -12.83 4.46 -5.94
C ILE A 20 -12.77 3.03 -6.48
N ASP A 21 -13.35 2.79 -7.66
CA ASP A 21 -13.35 1.47 -8.30
C ASP A 21 -11.94 1.02 -8.67
N PHE A 22 -11.04 1.95 -9.02
CA PHE A 22 -9.65 1.59 -9.29
C PHE A 22 -8.96 1.10 -8.01
N VAL A 23 -9.13 1.79 -6.89
CA VAL A 23 -8.54 1.36 -5.61
C VAL A 23 -9.12 0.01 -5.19
N LYS A 24 -10.45 -0.12 -5.21
CA LYS A 24 -11.15 -1.31 -4.73
C LYS A 24 -11.01 -2.53 -5.64
N ASN A 25 -11.11 -2.35 -6.96
CA ASN A 25 -11.20 -3.45 -7.92
C ASN A 25 -9.89 -3.70 -8.69
N VAL A 26 -8.87 -2.85 -8.50
CA VAL A 26 -7.53 -3.06 -9.10
C VAL A 26 -6.47 -3.17 -8.01
N LEU A 27 -6.29 -2.15 -7.18
CA LEU A 27 -5.15 -2.12 -6.22
C LEU A 27 -5.26 -3.20 -5.13
N PHE A 28 -6.41 -3.38 -4.49
CA PHE A 28 -6.56 -4.41 -3.47
C PHE A 28 -6.52 -5.84 -4.03
N PRO A 29 -7.20 -6.18 -5.15
CA PRO A 29 -7.04 -7.48 -5.80
C PRO A 29 -5.59 -7.76 -6.21
N PHE A 30 -4.89 -6.78 -6.78
CA PHE A 30 -3.47 -6.92 -7.13
C PHE A 30 -2.61 -7.23 -5.90
N SER A 31 -2.82 -6.52 -4.78
CA SER A 31 -2.15 -6.84 -3.53
C SER A 31 -2.44 -8.27 -3.05
N PHE A 32 -3.69 -8.72 -3.13
CA PHE A 32 -4.09 -10.06 -2.72
C PHE A 32 -3.39 -11.15 -3.56
N GLU A 33 -3.42 -11.02 -4.88
CA GLU A 33 -2.85 -11.99 -5.81
C GLU A 33 -1.32 -12.08 -5.71
N HIS A 34 -0.65 -10.97 -5.41
CA HIS A 34 0.82 -10.89 -5.39
C HIS A 34 1.45 -11.02 -3.99
N ALA A 35 0.67 -10.98 -2.91
CA ALA A 35 1.17 -10.99 -1.53
C ALA A 35 2.11 -12.15 -1.23
N GLY A 36 1.74 -13.39 -1.60
CA GLY A 36 2.54 -14.58 -1.30
C GLY A 36 3.93 -14.54 -1.94
N ASN A 37 4.00 -14.13 -3.21
CA ASN A 37 5.26 -13.98 -3.93
C ASN A 37 6.15 -12.91 -3.29
N PHE A 38 5.57 -11.80 -2.86
CA PHE A 38 6.31 -10.74 -2.16
C PHE A 38 6.84 -11.18 -0.81
N ILE A 39 6.02 -11.89 -0.01
CA ILE A 39 6.44 -12.43 1.28
C ILE A 39 7.57 -13.44 1.11
N GLN A 40 7.48 -14.30 0.09
CA GLN A 40 8.57 -15.21 -0.26
C GLN A 40 9.87 -14.45 -0.56
N LYS A 41 9.81 -13.39 -1.38
CA LYS A 41 10.96 -12.52 -1.64
C LYS A 41 11.49 -11.89 -0.36
N LEU A 42 10.64 -11.31 0.49
CA LEU A 42 11.07 -10.68 1.75
C LEU A 42 11.79 -11.67 2.68
N VAL A 43 11.31 -12.91 2.79
CA VAL A 43 11.90 -13.93 3.68
C VAL A 43 13.19 -14.51 3.12
N VAL A 44 13.26 -14.73 1.80
CA VAL A 44 14.39 -15.43 1.16
C VAL A 44 15.47 -14.45 0.67
N GLU A 45 15.05 -13.33 0.10
CA GLU A 45 15.92 -12.34 -0.53
C GLU A 45 16.27 -11.22 0.47
N LYS A 46 17.30 -11.45 1.27
CA LYS A 46 17.83 -10.48 2.24
C LYS A 46 18.60 -9.35 1.56
N ARG A 47 17.94 -8.34 1.00
CA ARG A 47 18.67 -7.34 0.19
C ARG A 47 18.49 -5.87 0.51
N GLU A 48 17.47 -5.44 1.25
CA GLU A 48 17.35 -4.01 1.60
C GLU A 48 16.89 -3.80 3.05
N PRO A 49 17.42 -2.77 3.78
CA PRO A 49 16.99 -2.46 5.14
C PRO A 49 15.48 -2.22 5.26
N GLU A 50 14.87 -1.60 4.25
CA GLU A 50 13.42 -1.35 4.19
C GLU A 50 12.62 -2.66 4.15
N HIS A 51 13.07 -3.63 3.34
CA HIS A 51 12.44 -4.94 3.22
C HIS A 51 12.51 -5.72 4.53
N GLN A 52 13.65 -5.69 5.21
CA GLN A 52 13.81 -6.33 6.52
C GLN A 52 12.88 -5.70 7.55
N LYS A 53 12.78 -4.37 7.58
CA LYS A 53 11.85 -3.67 8.48
C LYS A 53 10.40 -4.07 8.23
N ILE A 54 9.97 -4.17 6.97
CA ILE A 54 8.61 -4.59 6.63
C ILE A 54 8.36 -6.04 7.07
N LEU A 55 9.31 -6.94 6.87
CA LEU A 55 9.20 -8.32 7.35
C LEU A 55 9.06 -8.37 8.88
N ASP A 56 9.90 -7.62 9.60
CA ASP A 56 9.88 -7.56 11.07
C ASP A 56 8.53 -6.98 11.57
N ASP A 57 8.03 -5.93 10.92
CA ASP A 57 6.73 -5.33 11.23
C ASP A 57 5.57 -6.31 10.97
N LEU A 58 5.62 -7.11 9.90
CA LEU A 58 4.61 -8.15 9.60
C LEU A 58 4.63 -9.27 10.65
N ILE A 59 5.81 -9.73 11.07
CA ILE A 59 5.98 -10.74 12.12
C ILE A 59 5.46 -10.20 13.45
N LYS A 60 5.84 -8.98 13.82
CA LYS A 60 5.38 -8.32 15.05
C LYS A 60 3.86 -8.19 15.07
N THR A 61 3.27 -7.68 14.00
CA THR A 61 1.82 -7.51 13.86
C THR A 61 1.09 -8.85 13.98
N SER A 62 1.61 -9.91 13.33
CA SER A 62 1.06 -11.26 13.44
C SER A 62 1.11 -11.81 14.86
N ASN A 63 2.22 -11.61 15.56
CA ASN A 63 2.42 -12.12 16.92
C ASN A 63 1.65 -11.33 17.97
N GLU A 64 1.37 -10.05 17.72
CA GLU A 64 0.54 -9.21 18.57
C GLU A 64 -0.93 -9.64 18.47
N TYR A 65 -1.50 -9.63 17.26
CA TYR A 65 -2.92 -9.97 17.06
C TYR A 65 -3.22 -11.47 17.13
N GLY A 66 -2.24 -12.35 16.89
CA GLY A 66 -2.37 -13.80 17.06
C GLY A 66 -2.54 -14.26 18.51
N LYS A 67 -2.27 -13.38 19.49
CA LYS A 67 -2.60 -13.63 20.90
C LYS A 67 -4.09 -13.44 21.19
N GLU A 68 -4.75 -12.62 20.38
CA GLU A 68 -6.15 -12.21 20.58
C GLU A 68 -7.11 -12.94 19.63
N SER A 69 -6.60 -13.47 18.50
CA SER A 69 -7.39 -14.20 17.52
C SER A 69 -6.68 -15.48 17.08
N SER A 70 -7.38 -16.61 17.16
CA SER A 70 -6.91 -17.90 16.67
C SER A 70 -6.86 -18.00 15.14
N GLU A 71 -7.46 -17.06 14.40
CA GLU A 71 -7.39 -16.99 12.94
C GLU A 71 -6.03 -16.45 12.46
N ILE A 72 -5.31 -15.72 13.32
CA ILE A 72 -4.00 -15.14 13.00
C ILE A 72 -2.91 -16.08 13.54
N LEU A 73 -2.08 -16.58 12.64
CA LEU A 73 -1.02 -17.51 12.96
C LEU A 73 0.19 -16.78 13.54
N VAL A 74 0.69 -17.23 14.68
CA VAL A 74 1.91 -16.70 15.31
C VAL A 74 3.14 -17.27 14.60
N ILE A 75 4.10 -16.39 14.29
CA ILE A 75 5.40 -16.70 13.68
C ILE A 75 6.41 -16.87 14.82
N GLN A 76 6.90 -18.09 14.99
CA GLN A 76 7.87 -18.44 16.01
C GLN A 76 9.30 -18.19 15.51
N SER A 77 10.21 -17.86 16.41
CA SER A 77 11.61 -17.58 16.08
C SER A 77 12.36 -18.80 15.50
N ASN A 78 11.88 -20.01 15.77
CA ASN A 78 12.42 -21.27 15.24
C ASN A 78 11.66 -21.78 14.01
N ASP A 79 10.64 -21.07 13.51
CA ASP A 79 9.97 -21.44 12.27
C ASP A 79 10.97 -21.38 11.11
N LYS A 80 11.02 -22.44 10.30
CA LYS A 80 11.78 -22.45 9.04
C LYS A 80 11.17 -21.45 8.06
N SER A 81 11.98 -20.95 7.12
CA SER A 81 11.54 -19.96 6.12
C SER A 81 10.23 -20.34 5.41
N GLU A 82 10.08 -21.60 5.00
CA GLU A 82 8.84 -22.08 4.34
C GLU A 82 7.60 -21.95 5.25
N THR A 83 7.74 -22.29 6.54
CA THR A 83 6.68 -22.12 7.54
C THR A 83 6.37 -20.65 7.78
N GLN A 84 7.39 -19.79 7.88
CA GLN A 84 7.20 -18.34 8.02
C GLN A 84 6.45 -17.76 6.83
N ILE A 85 6.85 -18.11 5.60
CA ILE A 85 6.20 -17.66 4.36
C ILE A 85 4.73 -18.06 4.34
N SER A 86 4.43 -19.33 4.64
CA SER A 86 3.05 -19.85 4.64
C SER A 86 2.17 -19.14 5.68
N LYS A 87 2.67 -18.97 6.91
CA LYS A 87 1.94 -18.28 7.98
C LYS A 87 1.71 -16.80 7.67
N LEU A 88 2.76 -16.09 7.27
CA LEU A 88 2.69 -14.67 6.92
C LEU A 88 1.75 -14.44 5.74
N THR A 89 1.82 -15.29 4.70
CA THR A 89 0.92 -15.20 3.55
C THR A 89 -0.53 -15.39 3.99
N SER A 90 -0.80 -16.42 4.79
CA SER A 90 -2.15 -16.68 5.30
C SER A 90 -2.70 -15.50 6.10
N ASN A 91 -1.88 -14.92 6.99
CA ASN A 91 -2.25 -13.76 7.79
C ASN A 91 -2.52 -12.52 6.91
N VAL A 92 -1.62 -12.21 5.98
CA VAL A 92 -1.76 -11.05 5.09
C VAL A 92 -3.01 -11.16 4.23
N LEU A 93 -3.29 -12.34 3.64
CA LEU A 93 -4.51 -12.56 2.87
C LEU A 93 -5.77 -12.41 3.72
N LEU A 94 -5.75 -12.91 4.96
CA LEU A 94 -6.83 -12.72 5.92
C LEU A 94 -7.04 -11.22 6.22
N TRP A 95 -5.96 -10.48 6.48
CA TRP A 95 -6.03 -9.06 6.79
C TRP A 95 -6.58 -8.23 5.62
N ILE A 96 -6.18 -8.55 4.38
CA ILE A 96 -6.74 -7.93 3.17
C ILE A 96 -8.24 -8.24 3.08
N LYS A 97 -8.63 -9.51 3.24
CA LYS A 97 -10.04 -9.94 3.15
C LYS A 97 -10.93 -9.28 4.21
N GLN A 98 -10.39 -9.04 5.40
CA GLN A 98 -11.09 -8.39 6.52
C GLN A 98 -10.94 -6.85 6.51
N ASP A 99 -10.38 -6.26 5.46
CA ASP A 99 -10.10 -4.83 5.33
C ASP A 99 -9.37 -4.21 6.55
N LYS A 100 -8.41 -4.95 7.12
CA LYS A 100 -7.62 -4.48 8.25
C LYS A 100 -6.73 -3.32 7.82
N LYS A 101 -6.64 -2.30 8.67
CA LYS A 101 -5.85 -1.08 8.40
C LYS A 101 -4.47 -1.08 9.07
N TYR A 102 -3.88 -2.25 9.30
CA TYR A 102 -2.58 -2.39 9.95
C TYR A 102 -1.48 -1.69 9.14
N THR A 103 -0.62 -0.94 9.82
CA THR A 103 0.51 -0.24 9.18
C THR A 103 1.44 -1.20 8.44
N ALA A 104 1.73 -2.38 9.01
CA ALA A 104 2.56 -3.39 8.36
C ALA A 104 1.96 -3.89 7.04
N LEU A 105 0.62 -4.08 6.99
CA LEU A 105 -0.07 -4.45 5.77
C LEU A 105 0.01 -3.33 4.72
N LYS A 106 -0.25 -2.08 5.11
CA LYS A 106 -0.19 -0.93 4.19
C LYS A 106 1.20 -0.78 3.56
N ASN A 107 2.27 -0.95 4.35
CA ASN A 107 3.64 -0.87 3.85
C ASN A 107 3.94 -2.00 2.84
N LEU A 108 3.49 -3.23 3.11
CA LEU A 108 3.61 -4.33 2.17
C LEU A 108 2.83 -4.05 0.87
N GLN A 109 1.58 -3.59 0.96
CA GLN A 109 0.78 -3.21 -0.20
C GLN A 109 1.46 -2.11 -1.03
N GLY A 110 2.08 -1.13 -0.37
CA GLY A 110 2.87 -0.10 -1.02
C GLY A 110 4.04 -0.66 -1.85
N LEU A 111 4.80 -1.62 -1.31
CA LEU A 111 5.85 -2.30 -2.07
C LEU A 111 5.30 -3.08 -3.27
N ILE A 112 4.20 -3.81 -3.08
CA ILE A 112 3.57 -4.59 -4.15
C ILE A 112 3.11 -3.65 -5.28
N TRP A 113 2.43 -2.56 -4.94
CA TRP A 113 1.98 -1.58 -5.94
C TRP A 113 3.12 -0.88 -6.64
N GLU A 114 4.17 -0.50 -5.92
CA GLU A 114 5.34 0.15 -6.52
C GLU A 114 5.98 -0.75 -7.60
N ASP A 115 6.16 -2.03 -7.30
CA ASP A 115 6.66 -3.01 -8.29
C ASP A 115 5.67 -3.19 -9.44
N GLY A 116 4.37 -3.25 -9.15
CA GLY A 116 3.33 -3.33 -10.18
C GLY A 116 3.36 -2.13 -11.14
N TYR A 117 3.53 -0.91 -10.63
CA TYR A 117 3.65 0.29 -11.45
C TYR A 117 4.97 0.31 -12.24
N LYS A 118 6.10 0.00 -11.58
CA LYS A 118 7.43 -0.02 -12.23
C LYS A 118 7.51 -1.01 -13.38
N ASN A 119 6.86 -2.16 -13.25
CA ASN A 119 6.84 -3.20 -14.28
C ASN A 119 5.66 -3.08 -15.27
N GLY A 120 4.83 -2.04 -15.13
CA GLY A 120 3.68 -1.80 -16.02
C GLY A 120 2.53 -2.81 -15.87
N LEU A 121 2.48 -3.55 -14.77
CA LEU A 121 1.41 -4.51 -14.45
C LEU A 121 0.13 -3.82 -14.00
N ILE A 122 0.25 -2.65 -13.37
CA ILE A 122 -0.87 -1.76 -13.06
C ILE A 122 -0.60 -0.36 -13.64
N LYS A 123 -1.65 0.30 -14.11
CA LYS A 123 -1.60 1.68 -14.59
C LYS A 123 -2.55 2.51 -13.76
N ALA A 124 -2.05 3.62 -13.22
CA ALA A 124 -2.83 4.48 -12.35
C ALA A 124 -4.03 5.06 -13.13
N HIS A 125 -5.19 5.05 -12.49
CA HIS A 125 -6.34 5.80 -12.98
C HIS A 125 -6.25 7.24 -12.47
N VAL A 126 -6.43 8.21 -13.36
CA VAL A 126 -6.65 9.63 -13.02
C VAL A 126 -7.82 10.12 -13.86
N TYR A 127 -8.75 10.88 -13.28
CA TYR A 127 -9.85 11.44 -14.07
C TYR A 127 -9.32 12.38 -15.16
N PRO A 128 -9.91 12.41 -16.37
CA PRO A 128 -9.36 13.15 -17.50
C PRO A 128 -9.20 14.66 -17.26
N ASP A 129 -10.02 15.26 -16.40
CA ASP A 129 -9.99 16.69 -16.06
C ASP A 129 -8.89 17.06 -15.05
N VAL A 130 -8.42 16.12 -14.24
CA VAL A 130 -7.46 16.38 -13.15
C VAL A 130 -6.13 16.93 -13.66
N PRO A 131 -5.48 16.35 -14.70
CA PRO A 131 -4.22 16.92 -15.21
C PRO A 131 -4.38 18.36 -15.69
N PHE A 132 -5.47 18.67 -16.41
CA PHE A 132 -5.74 20.02 -16.90
C PHE A 132 -6.03 21.01 -15.77
N ALA A 133 -6.76 20.57 -14.73
CA ALA A 133 -7.00 21.39 -13.56
C ALA A 133 -5.69 21.69 -12.81
N PHE A 134 -4.84 20.68 -12.63
CA PHE A 134 -3.56 20.83 -11.93
C PHE A 134 -2.57 21.70 -12.71
N GLU A 135 -2.53 21.56 -14.03
CA GLU A 135 -1.72 22.42 -14.91
C GLU A 135 -2.12 23.90 -14.75
N ARG A 136 -3.42 24.21 -14.83
CA ARG A 136 -3.93 25.58 -14.65
C ARG A 136 -3.63 26.17 -13.27
N LEU A 137 -3.70 25.35 -12.21
CA LEU A 137 -3.37 25.80 -10.85
C LEU A 137 -1.87 26.09 -10.71
N ASN A 138 -1.03 25.22 -11.23
CA ASN A 138 0.42 25.42 -11.25
C ASN A 138 0.82 26.67 -12.05
N GLU A 139 0.22 26.90 -13.22
CA GLU A 139 0.45 28.11 -14.03
C GLU A 139 0.02 29.40 -13.31
N ALA A 140 -0.99 29.31 -12.44
CA ALA A 140 -1.44 30.41 -11.60
C ALA A 140 -0.58 30.60 -10.33
N GLY A 141 0.49 29.83 -10.15
CA GLY A 141 1.38 29.89 -8.99
C GLY A 141 0.78 29.31 -7.70
N ILE A 142 -0.26 28.48 -7.82
CA ILE A 142 -0.93 27.84 -6.69
C ILE A 142 -0.25 26.49 -6.42
N ASN A 143 0.15 26.24 -5.18
CA ASN A 143 0.75 24.97 -4.79
C ASN A 143 -0.30 23.86 -4.70
N ILE A 144 0.04 22.65 -5.15
CA ILE A 144 -0.83 21.48 -5.07
C ILE A 144 -0.22 20.47 -4.10
N HIS A 145 -0.98 20.12 -3.07
CA HIS A 145 -0.60 19.09 -2.11
C HIS A 145 -1.62 17.95 -2.14
N ILE A 146 -1.17 16.73 -1.87
CA ILE A 146 -2.03 15.54 -1.79
C ILE A 146 -2.17 15.13 -0.33
N PHE A 147 -3.40 14.82 0.08
CA PHE A 147 -3.68 14.24 1.40
C PHE A 147 -4.55 13.00 1.24
N SER A 148 -4.02 11.84 1.60
CA SER A 148 -4.71 10.55 1.48
C SER A 148 -4.31 9.60 2.60
N SER A 149 -5.12 8.56 2.81
CA SER A 149 -4.86 7.50 3.80
C SER A 149 -3.79 6.47 3.37
N GLY A 150 -3.33 6.57 2.12
CA GLY A 150 -2.21 5.81 1.58
C GLY A 150 -0.88 6.20 2.24
N SER A 151 0.09 5.28 2.25
CA SER A 151 1.40 5.54 2.83
C SER A 151 2.20 6.51 1.94
N ILE A 152 2.88 7.47 2.57
CA ILE A 152 3.91 8.31 1.95
C ILE A 152 5.22 7.53 2.04
N LYS A 153 5.93 7.38 0.92
CA LYS A 153 7.33 6.94 0.90
C LYS A 153 8.25 8.16 0.91
#